data_AF-A0A7Y3P8N9-F1
#
_entry.id   AF-A0A7Y3P8N9-F1
#
_cell.length_a   1.000
_cell.length_b   1.000
_cell.length_c   1.000
_cell.angle_alpha   90.00
_cell.angle_beta   90.00
_cell.angle_gamma   90.00
#
_symmetry.space_group_name_H-M   'P 1'
#
loop_
_entity.id
_entity.type
_entity.pdbx_description
1 polymer ?
#
loop_
_entity_poly.entity_id
_entity_poly.type
_entity_poly.pdbx_seq_one_letter_code
_entity_poly.pdbx_strand_id
1 'polypeptide(L)'
;MIRKARRGGPDTIASLDLGSGRVTCLIGAPDGASGAVKVLGGASVPCRGLKGGVVINIVETTLAIARAVEEAEAAAQATVSSVWLGVRGAHLQSFNNRGA
;
A
#
# COMPACT_ATOMS: atom_id res chain seq x y z
N MET A 1 -26.50 9.00 -9.02
CA MET A 1 -25.67 8.25 -10.00
C MET A 1 -24.44 7.70 -9.28
N ILE A 2 -24.42 6.41 -8.94
CA ILE A 2 -23.25 5.78 -8.32
C ILE A 2 -22.45 5.12 -9.44
N ARG A 3 -21.27 5.67 -9.76
CA ARG A 3 -20.35 5.04 -10.72
C ARG A 3 -19.77 3.80 -10.05
N LYS A 4 -20.11 2.62 -10.54
CA LYS A 4 -19.54 1.35 -10.08
C LYS A 4 -18.05 1.37 -10.42
N ALA A 5 -17.18 1.42 -9.41
CA ALA A 5 -15.75 1.39 -9.59
C ALA A 5 -15.36 0.09 -10.33
N ARG A 6 -14.48 0.21 -11.34
CA ARG A 6 -13.97 -0.97 -12.06
C ARG A 6 -13.02 -1.70 -11.13
N ARG A 7 -13.14 -3.04 -11.04
CA ARG A 7 -12.01 -3.83 -10.54
C ARG A 7 -10.79 -3.51 -11.39
N GLY A 8 -9.64 -3.34 -10.74
CA GLY A 8 -8.36 -3.26 -11.45
C GLY A 8 -8.27 -4.38 -12.49
N GLY A 9 -7.73 -4.06 -13.67
CA GLY A 9 -7.44 -5.08 -14.66
C GLY A 9 -6.50 -6.15 -14.08
N PRO A 10 -6.38 -7.33 -14.73
CA PRO A 10 -5.59 -8.46 -14.23
C PRO A 10 -4.15 -8.09 -13.85
N ASP A 11 -3.60 -7.01 -14.42
CA ASP A 11 -2.24 -6.56 -14.20
C ASP A 11 -2.11 -5.33 -13.26
N THR A 12 -3.17 -4.97 -12.53
CA THR A 12 -3.10 -3.83 -11.60
C THR A 12 -2.40 -4.25 -10.31
N ILE A 13 -1.37 -3.49 -9.92
CA ILE A 13 -0.57 -3.72 -8.74
C ILE A 13 -0.78 -2.54 -7.79
N ALA A 14 -1.22 -2.82 -6.57
CA ALA A 14 -1.22 -1.85 -5.48
C ALA A 14 -0.05 -2.11 -4.54
N SER A 15 0.62 -1.06 -4.11
CA SER A 15 1.63 -1.08 -3.05
C SER A 15 1.19 -0.20 -1.89
N LEU A 16 1.64 -0.56 -0.69
CA LEU A 16 1.40 0.16 0.55
C LEU A 16 2.72 0.28 1.31
N ASP A 17 3.09 1.48 1.72
CA ASP A 17 4.25 1.75 2.57
C ASP A 17 3.79 2.35 3.92
N LEU A 18 4.18 1.72 5.02
CA LEU A 18 3.80 2.13 6.38
C LEU A 18 4.98 2.78 7.10
N GLY A 19 5.00 4.11 7.13
CA GLY A 19 5.99 4.90 7.84
C GLY A 19 5.45 5.50 9.13
N SER A 20 6.36 5.80 10.07
CA SER A 20 6.04 6.49 11.33
C SER A 20 5.57 7.94 11.17
N GLY A 21 5.67 8.50 9.97
CA GLY A 21 5.10 9.81 9.65
C GLY A 21 3.95 9.76 8.65
N ARG A 22 3.92 8.75 7.76
CA ARG A 22 2.97 8.68 6.64
C ARG A 22 2.69 7.23 6.23
N VAL A 23 1.47 6.98 5.78
CA VAL A 23 1.09 5.81 5.00
C VAL A 23 0.92 6.23 3.55
N THR A 24 1.56 5.51 2.62
CA THR A 24 1.49 5.82 1.19
C THR A 24 0.98 4.61 0.42
N CYS A 25 -0.03 4.80 -0.42
CA CYS A 25 -0.53 3.78 -1.34
C CYS A 25 -0.31 4.22 -2.78
N LEU A 26 0.15 3.31 -3.64
CA LEU A 26 0.34 3.57 -5.06
C LEU A 26 -0.25 2.42 -5.87
N ILE A 27 -1.01 2.75 -6.90
CA ILE A 27 -1.64 1.80 -7.82
C ILE A 27 -1.04 2.02 -9.20
N GLY A 28 -0.55 0.95 -9.81
CA GLY A 28 0.05 0.98 -11.14
C GLY A 28 -0.30 -0.26 -11.96
N ALA A 29 0.13 -0.26 -13.21
CA ALA A 29 0.09 -1.42 -14.09
C ALA A 29 1.37 -1.49 -14.92
N PRO A 30 1.82 -2.69 -15.35
CA PRO A 30 2.92 -2.83 -16.28
C PRO A 30 2.69 -2.02 -17.55
N ASP A 31 3.72 -1.30 -17.98
CA ASP A 31 3.78 -0.71 -19.30
C ASP A 31 4.34 -1.76 -20.28
N GLY A 32 3.45 -2.27 -21.14
CA GLY A 32 3.77 -3.35 -22.09
C GLY A 32 4.87 -3.03 -23.09
N ALA A 33 5.27 -1.76 -23.25
CA ALA A 33 6.34 -1.35 -24.15
C ALA A 33 7.70 -1.18 -23.44
N SER A 34 7.70 -0.67 -22.21
CA SER A 34 8.94 -0.27 -21.51
C SER A 34 9.36 -1.23 -20.40
N GLY A 35 8.48 -2.13 -19.95
CA GLY A 35 8.69 -2.96 -18.77
C GLY A 35 8.65 -2.16 -17.45
N ALA A 36 8.38 -0.86 -17.50
CA ALA A 36 8.20 -0.02 -16.33
C ALA A 36 6.80 -0.20 -15.73
N VAL A 37 6.57 0.36 -14.54
CA VAL A 37 5.23 0.47 -13.96
C VAL A 37 4.67 1.85 -14.30
N LYS A 38 3.55 1.88 -15.01
CA LYS A 38 2.75 3.10 -15.18
C LYS A 38 1.93 3.35 -13.92
N VAL A 39 2.16 4.49 -13.28
CA VAL A 39 1.34 4.93 -12.13
C VAL A 39 -0.05 5.34 -12.62
N LEU A 40 -1.07 4.73 -12.02
CA LEU A 40 -2.48 5.02 -12.31
C LEU A 40 -3.08 5.94 -11.25
N GLY A 41 -2.66 5.80 -9.99
CA GLY A 41 -3.11 6.64 -8.89
C GLY A 41 -2.27 6.41 -7.64
N GLY A 42 -2.37 7.32 -6.67
CA GLY A 42 -1.67 7.19 -5.41
C GLY A 42 -2.07 8.25 -4.41
N ALA A 43 -1.81 7.97 -3.14
CA ALA A 43 -2.10 8.86 -2.03
C ALA A 43 -1.07 8.69 -0.92
N SER A 44 -0.89 9.73 -0.12
CA SER A 44 -0.03 9.69 1.04
C SER A 44 -0.69 10.43 2.19
N VAL A 45 -0.92 9.76 3.30
CA VAL A 45 -1.72 10.23 4.43
C VAL A 45 -0.84 10.28 5.68
N PRO A 46 -0.87 11.35 6.49
CA PRO A 46 -0.14 11.39 7.76
C PRO A 46 -0.52 10.24 8.70
N CYS A 47 0.46 9.70 9.43
CA CYS A 47 0.24 8.63 10.41
C CYS A 47 1.16 8.83 11.62
N ARG A 48 0.61 8.78 12.84
CA ARG A 48 1.33 8.73 14.11
C ARG A 48 1.07 7.41 14.86
N GLY A 49 0.35 6.48 14.22
CA GLY A 49 0.05 5.16 14.76
C GLY A 49 1.21 4.18 14.70
N LEU A 50 2.28 4.50 13.95
CA LEU A 50 3.53 3.75 13.92
C LEU A 50 4.69 4.55 14.50
N LYS A 51 5.60 3.87 15.20
CA LYS A 51 6.90 4.39 15.62
C LYS A 51 7.97 3.32 15.50
N GLY A 52 9.01 3.56 14.70
CA GLY A 52 10.12 2.61 14.52
C GLY A 52 9.69 1.25 13.92
N GLY A 53 8.64 1.26 13.10
CA GLY A 53 8.04 0.04 12.53
C GLY A 53 7.10 -0.71 13.48
N VAL A 54 6.88 -0.21 14.70
CA VAL A 54 5.95 -0.81 15.67
C VAL A 54 4.63 -0.03 15.66
N VAL A 55 3.50 -0.74 15.67
CA VAL A 55 2.18 -0.14 15.83
C VAL A 55 1.99 0.26 17.29
N ILE A 56 1.91 1.56 17.55
CA ILE A 56 1.68 2.13 18.89
C ILE A 56 0.25 2.62 19.08
N ASN A 57 -0.49 2.82 17.98
CA ASN A 57 -1.92 3.11 17.99
C ASN A 57 -2.57 2.45 16.77
N ILE A 58 -3.32 1.37 17.02
CA ILE A 58 -3.96 0.58 15.96
C ILE A 58 -5.08 1.36 15.26
N VAL A 59 -5.87 2.14 16.00
CA VAL A 59 -7.01 2.88 15.42
C VAL A 59 -6.51 3.93 14.42
N GLU A 60 -5.49 4.71 14.80
CA GLU A 60 -4.90 5.69 13.90
C GLU A 60 -4.23 5.03 12.69
N THR A 61 -3.55 3.90 12.90
CA THR A 61 -2.93 3.12 11.81
C THR A 61 -3.97 2.64 10.81
N THR A 62 -5.05 2.03 11.28
CA THR A 62 -6.14 1.53 10.42
C THR A 62 -6.80 2.65 9.64
N LEU A 63 -7.07 3.80 10.26
CA LEU A 63 -7.66 4.97 9.58
C LEU A 63 -6.73 5.55 8.51
N ALA A 64 -5.42 5.64 8.79
CA ALA A 64 -4.45 6.14 7.82
C ALA A 64 -4.33 5.19 6.61
N ILE A 65 -4.34 3.87 6.85
CA ILE A 65 -4.34 2.86 5.79
C ILE A 65 -5.60 2.97 4.93
N ALA A 66 -6.78 2.97 5.55
CA ALA A 66 -8.05 3.05 4.83
C ALA A 66 -8.11 4.28 3.93
N ARG A 67 -7.75 5.45 4.46
CA ARG A 67 -7.71 6.71 3.69
C ARG A 67 -6.73 6.65 2.52
N ALA A 68 -5.51 6.15 2.75
CA ALA A 68 -4.51 6.07 1.69
C ALA A 68 -4.96 5.15 0.55
N VAL A 69 -5.61 4.02 0.88
CA VAL A 69 -6.15 3.10 -0.13
C VAL A 69 -7.33 3.72 -0.86
N GLU A 70 -8.31 4.29 -0.15
CA GLU A 70 -9.50 4.92 -0.75
C GLU A 70 -9.13 6.06 -1.71
N GLU A 71 -8.21 6.93 -1.31
CA GLU A 71 -7.73 8.04 -2.16
C GLU A 71 -6.95 7.54 -3.38
N ALA A 72 -6.13 6.49 -3.22
CA ALA A 72 -5.40 5.90 -4.33
C ALA A 72 -6.31 5.19 -5.34
N GLU A 73 -7.31 4.45 -4.86
CA GLU A 73 -8.34 3.80 -5.68
C GLU A 73 -9.18 4.83 -6.44
N ALA A 74 -9.56 5.92 -5.78
CA ALA A 74 -10.27 7.03 -6.40
C ALA A 74 -9.43 7.68 -7.52
N ALA A 75 -8.15 7.94 -7.26
CA ALA A 75 -7.22 8.50 -8.24
C ALA A 75 -6.98 7.58 -9.44
N ALA A 76 -6.87 6.27 -9.20
CA ALA A 76 -6.68 5.26 -10.23
C ALA A 76 -7.97 4.85 -10.96
N GLN A 77 -9.13 5.28 -10.45
CA GLN A 77 -10.45 4.82 -10.89
C GLN A 77 -10.57 3.29 -10.91
N ALA A 78 -9.92 2.63 -9.96
CA ALA A 78 -9.78 1.18 -9.88
C ALA A 78 -9.88 0.71 -8.43
N THR A 79 -10.53 -0.44 -8.20
CA THR A 79 -10.51 -1.11 -6.89
C THR A 79 -9.49 -2.23 -6.87
N VAL A 80 -8.82 -2.43 -5.74
CA VAL A 80 -7.80 -3.45 -5.53
C VAL A 80 -8.20 -4.38 -4.37
N SER A 81 -7.92 -5.67 -4.52
CA SER A 81 -8.26 -6.68 -3.50
C SER A 81 -7.06 -7.12 -2.66
N SER A 82 -5.87 -6.73 -3.07
CA SER A 82 -4.60 -7.08 -2.43
C SER A 82 -3.60 -5.96 -2.64
N VAL A 83 -2.63 -5.89 -1.73
CA VAL A 83 -1.54 -4.91 -1.78
C VAL A 83 -0.21 -5.59 -1.53
N TRP A 84 0.84 -5.06 -2.13
CA TRP A 84 2.22 -5.33 -1.74
C TRP A 84 2.61 -4.39 -0.61
N LEU A 85 2.78 -4.94 0.59
CA LEU A 85 3.12 -4.15 1.77
C LEU A 85 4.64 -4.06 1.97
N GLY A 86 5.17 -2.84 2.00
CA GLY A 86 6.51 -2.56 2.50
C GLY A 86 6.54 -2.60 4.03
N VAL A 87 7.23 -3.58 4.59
CA VAL A 87 7.47 -3.69 6.04
C VAL A 87 8.92 -3.27 6.33
N ARG A 88 9.11 -2.34 7.27
CA ARG A 88 10.43 -1.83 7.67
C ARG A 88 10.51 -1.74 9.19
N GLY A 89 11.68 -2.03 9.76
CA GLY A 89 11.92 -1.88 11.20
C GLY A 89 13.20 -2.56 11.66
N ALA A 90 13.89 -1.99 12.64
CA ALA A 90 15.12 -2.55 13.22
C ALA A 90 14.91 -3.87 13.98
N HIS A 91 13.66 -4.23 14.24
CA HIS A 91 13.25 -5.46 14.92
C HIS A 91 12.97 -6.63 13.95
N LEU A 92 13.02 -6.40 12.63
CA LEU A 92 12.86 -7.48 11.65
C LEU A 92 14.12 -8.36 11.67
N GLN A 93 13.96 -9.63 12.01
CA GLN A 93 15.03 -10.62 12.06
C GLN A 93 14.62 -11.86 11.27
N SER A 94 15.59 -12.50 10.62
CA SER A 94 15.42 -13.78 9.92
C SER A 94 16.57 -14.68 10.32
N PHE A 95 16.28 -15.97 10.49
CA PHE A 95 17.27 -16.98 10.84
C PHE A 95 17.15 -18.13 9.84
N ASN A 96 18.27 -18.51 9.23
CA ASN A 96 18.30 -19.66 8.36
C ASN A 96 18.68 -20.90 9.18
N ASN A 97 17.71 -21.76 9.46
CA ASN A 97 17.94 -23.01 10.17
C ASN A 97 18.25 -24.13 9.17
N ARG A 98 19.31 -24.91 9.39
CA ARG A 98 19.63 -26.08 8.57
C ARG A 98 19.08 -27.40 9.12
N GLY A 99 18.31 -27.34 10.21
CA GLY A 99 17.86 -28.52 10.94
C GLY A 99 19.03 -29.13 11.71
N ALA A 100 18.79 -29.53 12.96
CA ALA A 100 19.69 -30.42 13.68
C ALA A 100 19.32 -31.87 13.36
#